data_AF-A0A177HBA9-F1
#
_entry.id   AF-A0A177HBA9-F1
#
_cell.length_a   1.000
_cell.length_b   1.000
_cell.length_c   1.000
_cell.angle_alpha   90.00
_cell.angle_beta   90.00
_cell.angle_gamma   90.00
#
_symmetry.space_group_name_H-M   'P 1'
#
loop_
_entity.id
_entity.type
_entity.pdbx_description
1 polymer ?
#
loop_
_entity_poly.entity_id
_entity_poly.type
_entity_poly.pdbx_seq_one_letter_code
_entity_poly.pdbx_strand_id
1 'polypeptide(L)'
;MYNTKAKTVQDYVELAMGKIQDDQTFAAKSHQKEALSYLNSGYELLRKNNFQFSIDSLSREDYFAIPFDLHQIRDKHFRLFDEAHHADLTDLITFRVLLKELEVVKPAPKSDRITAKQAEVTETVVDLIERRMAQYHEAVELGRLFAGLPVSVTPHQVTNEYNTTFTRCFYYLAGKFTPLSVIMAAADKLAREKEEA
;
A
#
# COMPACT_ATOMS: atom_id res chain seq x y z
N MET A 1 -10.28 -22.76 2.96
CA MET A 1 -11.07 -21.59 3.40
C MET A 1 -11.90 -21.16 2.19
N TYR A 2 -13.22 -21.35 2.22
CA TYR A 2 -14.08 -21.03 1.08
C TYR A 2 -14.10 -19.52 0.86
N ASN A 3 -13.81 -19.07 -0.36
CA ASN A 3 -13.93 -17.67 -0.72
C ASN A 3 -15.43 -17.37 -0.91
N THR A 4 -16.09 -16.83 0.12
CA THR A 4 -17.55 -16.65 0.23
C THR A 4 -18.19 -15.75 -0.83
N LYS A 5 -17.40 -15.17 -1.75
CA LYS A 5 -17.88 -14.34 -2.86
C LYS A 5 -18.08 -15.10 -4.17
N ALA A 6 -17.40 -16.24 -4.37
CA ALA A 6 -17.52 -17.02 -5.61
C ALA A 6 -18.78 -17.91 -5.55
N LYS A 7 -19.63 -17.81 -6.59
CA LYS A 7 -20.90 -18.53 -6.73
C LYS A 7 -20.91 -19.50 -7.92
N THR A 8 -20.02 -19.30 -8.89
CA THR A 8 -19.92 -20.11 -10.12
C THR A 8 -18.53 -20.68 -10.31
N VAL A 9 -18.38 -21.66 -11.21
CA VAL A 9 -17.06 -22.17 -11.64
C VAL A 9 -16.24 -21.05 -12.29
N GLN A 10 -16.90 -20.20 -13.08
CA GLN A 10 -16.28 -19.05 -13.74
C GLN A 10 -15.67 -18.06 -12.75
N ASP A 11 -16.33 -17.79 -11.62
CA ASP A 11 -15.77 -16.90 -10.59
C ASP A 11 -14.43 -17.42 -10.05
N TYR A 12 -14.26 -18.75 -9.94
CA TYR A 12 -12.99 -19.36 -9.54
C TYR A 12 -11.93 -19.29 -10.64
N VAL A 13 -12.33 -19.38 -11.91
CA VAL A 13 -11.44 -19.15 -13.05
C VAL A 13 -10.94 -17.71 -13.03
N GLU A 14 -11.81 -16.73 -12.84
CA GLU A 14 -11.44 -15.31 -12.74
C GLU A 14 -10.49 -15.04 -11.56
N LEU A 15 -10.76 -15.64 -10.40
CA LEU A 15 -9.85 -15.56 -9.24
C LEU A 15 -8.48 -16.18 -9.54
N ALA A 16 -8.43 -17.28 -10.31
CA ALA A 16 -7.18 -17.88 -10.74
C ALA A 16 -6.42 -16.99 -11.72
N MET A 17 -7.11 -16.40 -12.70
CA MET A 17 -6.53 -15.48 -13.68
C MET A 17 -6.01 -14.21 -13.02
N GLY A 18 -6.69 -13.70 -11.98
CA GLY A 18 -6.24 -12.53 -11.20
C GLY A 18 -4.92 -12.73 -10.43
N LYS A 19 -4.31 -13.91 -10.48
CA LYS A 19 -2.96 -14.18 -9.94
C LYS A 19 -1.84 -14.06 -10.97
N ILE A 20 -2.20 -13.96 -12.26
CA ILE A 20 -1.28 -13.78 -13.38
C ILE A 20 -1.00 -12.28 -13.53
N GLN A 21 0.22 -11.92 -13.93
CA GLN A 21 0.58 -10.55 -14.29
C GLN A 21 0.13 -10.21 -15.72
N ASP A 22 0.16 -8.92 -16.06
CA ASP A 22 -0.23 -8.44 -17.40
C ASP A 22 0.65 -9.02 -18.53
N ASP A 23 1.89 -9.41 -18.21
CA ASP A 23 2.83 -10.04 -19.13
C ASP A 23 2.67 -11.58 -19.26
N GLN A 24 1.57 -12.12 -18.73
CA GLN A 24 1.26 -13.56 -18.72
C GLN A 24 2.24 -14.42 -17.89
N THR A 25 2.92 -13.84 -16.90
CA THR A 25 3.78 -14.59 -15.97
C THR A 25 3.23 -14.60 -14.54
N PHE A 26 3.75 -15.50 -13.70
CA PHE A 26 3.50 -15.46 -12.25
C PHE A 26 4.61 -14.72 -11.50
N ALA A 27 4.23 -13.81 -10.62
CA ALA A 27 5.20 -13.05 -9.81
C ALA A 27 5.95 -13.90 -8.79
N ALA A 28 5.38 -15.03 -8.38
CA ALA A 28 5.98 -15.95 -7.42
C ALA A 28 5.36 -17.35 -7.55
N LYS A 29 6.10 -18.37 -7.09
CA LYS A 29 5.61 -19.76 -7.01
C LYS A 29 4.37 -19.89 -6.11
N SER A 30 4.23 -19.03 -5.09
CA SER A 30 3.04 -18.98 -4.24
C SER A 30 1.80 -18.56 -5.01
N HIS A 31 1.90 -17.58 -5.93
CA HIS A 31 0.77 -17.15 -6.77
C HIS A 31 0.34 -18.25 -7.73
N GLN A 32 1.30 -18.98 -8.33
CA GLN A 32 1.00 -20.16 -9.15
C GLN A 32 0.25 -21.23 -8.32
N LYS A 33 0.68 -21.48 -7.07
CA LYS A 33 0.01 -22.43 -6.17
C LYS A 33 -1.41 -21.96 -5.80
N GLU A 34 -1.60 -20.68 -5.52
CA GLU A 34 -2.92 -20.10 -5.22
C GLU A 34 -3.87 -20.19 -6.42
N ALA A 35 -3.39 -19.87 -7.63
CA ALA A 35 -4.19 -19.97 -8.85
C ALA A 35 -4.66 -21.41 -9.10
N LEU A 36 -3.78 -22.40 -8.95
CA LEU A 36 -4.14 -23.82 -9.03
C LEU A 36 -5.10 -24.24 -7.92
N SER A 37 -5.01 -23.64 -6.72
CA SER A 37 -5.95 -23.88 -5.63
C SER A 37 -7.35 -23.37 -5.96
N TYR A 38 -7.48 -22.22 -6.63
CA TYR A 38 -8.78 -21.73 -7.07
C TYR A 38 -9.42 -22.65 -8.11
N LEU A 39 -8.65 -23.17 -9.07
CA LEU A 39 -9.18 -24.16 -10.03
C LEU A 39 -9.67 -25.44 -9.33
N ASN A 40 -8.97 -25.92 -8.30
CA ASN A 40 -9.43 -27.04 -7.50
C ASN A 40 -10.72 -26.72 -6.73
N SER A 41 -10.88 -25.48 -6.23
CA SER A 41 -12.14 -25.05 -5.61
C SER A 41 -13.29 -24.95 -6.60
N GLY A 42 -13.03 -24.51 -7.84
CA GLY A 42 -14.00 -24.54 -8.94
C GLY A 42 -14.45 -25.97 -9.25
N TYR A 43 -13.50 -26.91 -9.34
CA TYR A 43 -13.83 -28.33 -9.51
C TYR A 43 -14.62 -28.92 -8.33
N GLU A 44 -14.31 -28.52 -7.10
CA GLU A 44 -15.09 -28.94 -5.93
C GLU A 44 -16.54 -28.47 -5.99
N LEU A 45 -16.77 -27.22 -6.41
CA LEU A 45 -18.11 -26.70 -6.65
C LEU A 45 -18.83 -27.49 -7.75
N LEU A 46 -18.14 -27.78 -8.86
CA LEU A 46 -18.67 -28.58 -9.96
C LEU A 46 -19.10 -29.98 -9.47
N ARG A 47 -18.26 -30.67 -8.67
CA ARG A 47 -18.64 -31.96 -8.06
C ARG A 47 -19.87 -31.85 -7.16
N LYS A 48 -20.01 -30.77 -6.39
CA LYS A 48 -21.20 -30.53 -5.56
C LYS A 48 -22.45 -30.32 -6.41
N ASN A 49 -22.34 -29.58 -7.51
CA ASN A 49 -23.46 -29.35 -8.42
C ASN A 49 -23.85 -30.63 -9.18
N ASN A 50 -22.87 -31.47 -9.52
CA ASN A 50 -23.08 -32.78 -10.16
C ASN A 50 -23.69 -33.83 -9.22
N PHE A 51 -23.86 -33.53 -7.92
CA PHE A 51 -24.26 -34.51 -6.91
C PHE A 51 -25.59 -35.18 -7.25
N GLN A 52 -26.61 -34.41 -7.65
CA GLN A 52 -27.93 -34.96 -7.96
C GLN A 52 -27.89 -35.93 -9.14
N PHE A 53 -27.25 -35.51 -10.26
CA PHE A 53 -27.00 -36.38 -11.41
C PHE A 53 -26.27 -37.67 -11.00
N SER A 54 -25.27 -37.55 -10.11
CA SER A 54 -24.46 -38.68 -9.66
C SER A 54 -25.28 -39.71 -8.88
N ILE A 55 -26.30 -39.29 -8.13
CA ILE A 55 -27.18 -40.18 -7.38
C ILE A 55 -28.25 -40.81 -8.28
N ASP A 56 -28.79 -40.03 -9.22
CA ASP A 56 -29.93 -40.45 -10.03
C ASP A 56 -29.52 -41.31 -11.23
N SER A 57 -28.34 -41.04 -11.80
CA SER A 57 -27.97 -41.54 -13.12
C SER A 57 -26.76 -42.48 -13.13
N LEU A 58 -25.97 -42.52 -12.05
CA LEU A 58 -24.76 -43.36 -11.99
C LEU A 58 -24.97 -44.62 -11.15
N SER A 59 -24.23 -45.67 -11.52
CA SER A 59 -24.07 -46.83 -10.65
C SER A 59 -23.31 -46.45 -9.38
N ARG A 60 -23.45 -47.25 -8.31
CA ARG A 60 -22.68 -47.06 -7.08
C ARG A 60 -21.17 -47.07 -7.35
N GLU A 61 -20.71 -47.94 -8.23
CA GLU A 61 -19.29 -48.03 -8.61
C GLU A 61 -18.82 -46.75 -9.32
N ASP A 62 -19.59 -46.25 -10.30
CA ASP A 62 -19.27 -45.03 -11.03
C ASP A 62 -19.29 -43.78 -10.14
N TYR A 63 -20.22 -43.71 -9.18
CA TYR A 63 -20.25 -42.65 -8.17
C TYR A 63 -18.93 -42.56 -7.41
N PHE A 64 -18.38 -43.69 -6.96
CA PHE A 64 -17.10 -43.73 -6.27
C PHE A 64 -15.88 -43.59 -7.20
N ALA A 65 -16.08 -43.72 -8.51
CA ALA A 65 -15.04 -43.48 -9.52
C ALA A 65 -14.85 -42.00 -9.87
N ILE A 66 -15.72 -41.09 -9.39
CA ILE A 66 -15.57 -39.64 -9.59
C ILE A 66 -14.27 -39.18 -8.92
N PRO A 67 -13.28 -38.65 -9.68
CA PRO A 67 -12.00 -38.27 -9.10
C PRO A 67 -12.11 -37.17 -8.06
N PHE A 68 -11.27 -37.22 -7.02
CA PHE A 68 -11.35 -36.26 -5.93
C PHE A 68 -10.80 -34.88 -6.32
N ASP A 69 -9.74 -34.85 -7.12
CA ASP A 69 -9.07 -33.63 -7.55
C ASP A 69 -9.08 -33.45 -9.07
N LEU A 70 -9.11 -32.19 -9.51
CA LEU A 70 -9.12 -31.80 -10.92
C LEU A 70 -7.99 -32.44 -11.74
N HIS A 71 -6.79 -32.56 -11.16
CA HIS A 71 -5.62 -33.12 -11.84
C HIS A 71 -5.73 -34.61 -12.18
N GLN A 72 -6.71 -35.31 -11.61
CA GLN A 72 -6.99 -36.72 -11.84
C GLN A 72 -7.99 -36.91 -12.99
N ILE A 73 -8.68 -35.85 -13.42
CA ILE A 73 -9.64 -35.90 -14.52
C ILE A 73 -8.93 -36.22 -15.84
N ARG A 74 -9.60 -37.03 -16.65
CA ARG A 74 -9.19 -37.58 -17.94
C ARG A 74 -10.47 -37.77 -18.74
N ASP A 75 -10.37 -37.93 -20.05
CA ASP A 75 -11.51 -38.04 -20.96
C ASP A 75 -12.53 -39.11 -20.52
N LYS A 76 -12.04 -40.26 -20.04
CA LYS A 76 -12.89 -41.36 -19.54
C LYS A 76 -13.78 -40.98 -18.35
N HIS A 77 -13.47 -39.90 -17.64
CA HIS A 77 -14.24 -39.45 -16.48
C HIS A 77 -15.40 -38.51 -16.86
N PHE A 78 -15.46 -37.98 -18.08
CA PHE A 78 -16.55 -37.10 -18.52
C PHE A 78 -17.92 -37.79 -18.43
N ARG A 79 -17.98 -39.10 -18.69
CA ARG A 79 -19.19 -39.92 -18.52
C ARG A 79 -19.75 -39.94 -17.08
N LEU A 80 -18.97 -39.50 -16.10
CA LEU A 80 -19.38 -39.44 -14.68
C LEU A 80 -20.00 -38.08 -14.31
N PHE A 81 -20.09 -37.16 -15.27
CA PHE A 81 -20.66 -35.83 -15.10
C PHE A 81 -21.80 -35.62 -16.08
N ASP A 82 -22.78 -34.85 -15.63
CA ASP A 82 -23.83 -34.32 -16.51
C ASP A 82 -23.19 -33.55 -17.68
N GLU A 83 -23.74 -33.72 -18.89
CA GLU A 83 -23.28 -33.02 -20.10
C GLU A 83 -23.27 -31.50 -19.91
N ALA A 84 -24.18 -30.96 -19.10
CA ALA A 84 -24.21 -29.54 -18.75
C ALA A 84 -22.93 -29.03 -18.07
N HIS A 85 -22.14 -29.92 -17.45
CA HIS A 85 -20.88 -29.58 -16.78
C HIS A 85 -19.63 -29.86 -17.62
N HIS A 86 -19.75 -30.45 -18.81
CA HIS A 86 -18.59 -30.84 -19.63
C HIS A 86 -17.79 -29.64 -20.11
N ALA A 87 -18.45 -28.52 -20.44
CA ALA A 87 -17.78 -27.28 -20.83
C ALA A 87 -16.92 -26.73 -19.68
N ASP A 88 -17.52 -26.52 -18.50
CA ASP A 88 -16.81 -26.06 -17.30
C ASP A 88 -15.65 -26.99 -16.92
N LEU A 89 -15.84 -28.31 -17.05
CA LEU A 89 -14.80 -29.30 -16.76
C LEU A 89 -13.63 -29.18 -17.74
N THR A 90 -13.92 -29.00 -19.03
CA THR A 90 -12.92 -28.79 -20.09
C THR A 90 -12.13 -27.52 -19.84
N ASP A 91 -12.80 -26.43 -19.50
CA ASP A 91 -12.16 -25.15 -19.20
C ASP A 91 -11.23 -25.27 -17.99
N LEU A 92 -11.67 -25.88 -16.89
CA LEU A 92 -10.85 -26.12 -15.71
C LEU A 92 -9.60 -26.95 -16.02
N ILE A 93 -9.71 -28.03 -16.81
CA ILE A 93 -8.57 -28.85 -17.23
C ILE A 93 -7.60 -28.00 -18.07
N THR A 94 -8.13 -27.27 -19.05
CA THR A 94 -7.36 -26.44 -19.97
C THR A 94 -6.59 -25.36 -19.22
N PHE A 95 -7.26 -24.57 -18.38
CA PHE A 95 -6.61 -23.56 -17.55
C PHE A 95 -5.57 -24.18 -16.63
N ARG A 96 -5.80 -25.37 -16.08
CA ARG A 96 -4.82 -26.02 -15.22
C ARG A 96 -3.53 -26.36 -15.97
N VAL A 97 -3.62 -26.80 -17.23
CA VAL A 97 -2.45 -27.05 -18.08
C VAL A 97 -1.73 -25.73 -18.37
N LEU A 98 -2.47 -24.74 -18.86
CA LEU A 98 -1.92 -23.41 -19.19
C LEU A 98 -1.19 -22.78 -17.99
N LEU A 99 -1.82 -22.74 -16.81
CA LEU A 99 -1.22 -22.17 -15.60
C LEU A 99 0.04 -22.92 -15.13
N LYS A 100 0.19 -24.20 -15.48
CA LYS A 100 1.43 -24.94 -15.17
C LYS A 100 2.56 -24.61 -16.13
N GLU A 101 2.24 -24.25 -17.36
CA GLU A 101 3.20 -23.88 -18.39
C GLU A 101 3.69 -22.44 -18.24
N LEU A 102 2.90 -21.56 -17.60
CA LEU A 102 3.33 -20.18 -17.33
C LEU A 102 4.60 -20.12 -16.49
N GLU A 103 5.51 -19.25 -16.94
CA GLU A 103 6.77 -19.00 -16.25
C GLU A 103 6.55 -18.21 -14.95
N VAL A 104 7.42 -18.47 -13.98
CA VAL A 104 7.48 -17.68 -12.75
C VAL A 104 8.61 -16.69 -12.87
N VAL A 105 8.28 -15.49 -13.33
CA VAL A 105 9.20 -14.38 -13.41
C VAL A 105 8.93 -13.49 -12.21
N LYS A 106 9.86 -13.50 -11.25
CA LYS A 106 9.80 -12.57 -10.14
C LYS A 106 9.84 -11.17 -10.75
N PRO A 107 8.81 -10.32 -10.57
CA PRO A 107 8.87 -8.96 -11.07
C PRO A 107 10.15 -8.35 -10.52
N ALA A 108 10.89 -7.67 -11.39
CA ALA A 108 11.99 -6.83 -10.93
C ALA A 108 11.44 -6.02 -9.75
N PRO A 109 12.14 -5.97 -8.60
CA PRO A 109 11.71 -5.11 -7.50
C PRO A 109 11.43 -3.76 -8.14
N LYS A 110 10.20 -3.22 -7.99
CA LYS A 110 9.76 -1.99 -8.66
C LYS A 110 10.89 -0.97 -8.56
N SER A 111 11.65 -0.81 -9.65
CA SER A 111 12.96 -0.21 -9.57
C SER A 111 12.80 1.30 -9.36
N ASP A 112 13.49 1.77 -8.33
CA ASP A 112 14.07 3.10 -8.13
C ASP A 112 13.15 4.31 -7.97
N ARG A 113 11.94 4.32 -8.55
CA ARG A 113 11.06 5.50 -8.42
C ARG A 113 10.32 5.58 -7.08
N ILE A 114 10.04 4.44 -6.45
CA ILE A 114 9.37 4.40 -5.13
C ILE A 114 10.39 4.54 -4.01
N THR A 115 11.57 3.94 -4.14
CA THR A 115 12.64 4.02 -3.13
C THR A 115 13.24 5.42 -3.05
N ALA A 116 13.43 6.11 -4.18
CA ALA A 116 13.89 7.50 -4.20
C ALA A 116 12.80 8.46 -3.70
N LYS A 117 11.53 8.29 -4.09
CA LYS A 117 10.43 9.13 -3.60
C LYS A 117 10.11 8.86 -2.13
N GLN A 118 10.25 7.63 -1.64
CA GLN A 118 10.14 7.32 -0.22
C GLN A 118 11.34 7.87 0.56
N ALA A 119 12.56 7.75 0.06
CA ALA A 119 13.72 8.40 0.68
C ALA A 119 13.56 9.92 0.71
N GLU A 120 13.15 10.55 -0.41
CA GLU A 120 12.85 11.98 -0.52
C GLU A 120 11.71 12.39 0.43
N VAL A 121 10.63 11.61 0.53
CA VAL A 121 9.50 11.90 1.45
C VAL A 121 9.91 11.69 2.91
N THR A 122 10.67 10.64 3.22
CA THR A 122 11.17 10.39 4.58
C THR A 122 12.19 11.45 4.99
N GLU A 123 13.11 11.84 4.11
CA GLU A 123 14.03 12.97 4.29
C GLU A 123 13.24 14.26 4.45
N THR A 124 12.24 14.54 3.62
CA THR A 124 11.39 15.75 3.75
C THR A 124 10.60 15.76 5.06
N VAL A 125 10.12 14.62 5.54
CA VAL A 125 9.39 14.52 6.81
C VAL A 125 10.33 14.65 8.00
N VAL A 126 11.52 14.05 7.94
CA VAL A 126 12.57 14.22 8.96
C VAL A 126 13.05 15.67 8.97
N ASP A 127 13.34 16.28 7.82
CA ASP A 127 13.64 17.71 7.68
C ASP A 127 12.51 18.59 8.18
N LEU A 128 11.24 18.23 7.95
CA LEU A 128 10.09 18.97 8.49
C LEU A 128 10.01 18.84 10.01
N ILE A 129 10.33 17.68 10.58
CA ILE A 129 10.39 17.46 12.02
C ILE A 129 11.58 18.22 12.62
N GLU A 130 12.75 18.18 11.99
CA GLU A 130 13.96 18.91 12.40
C GLU A 130 13.79 20.41 12.25
N ARG A 131 13.17 20.91 11.17
CA ARG A 131 12.82 22.34 11.01
C ARG A 131 11.77 22.77 12.01
N ARG A 132 10.78 21.94 12.34
CA ARG A 132 9.80 22.25 13.40
C ARG A 132 10.44 22.23 14.79
N MET A 133 11.36 21.30 15.04
CA MET A 133 12.16 21.26 16.27
C MET A 133 13.09 22.46 16.36
N ALA A 134 13.76 22.86 15.27
CA ALA A 134 14.60 24.04 15.18
C ALA A 134 13.79 25.32 15.36
N GLN A 135 12.60 25.44 14.75
CA GLN A 135 11.68 26.55 14.96
C GLN A 135 11.15 26.62 16.39
N TYR A 136 10.90 25.46 17.02
CA TYR A 136 10.52 25.39 18.43
C TYR A 136 11.67 25.82 19.34
N HIS A 137 12.89 25.33 19.11
CA HIS A 137 14.08 25.75 19.83
C HIS A 137 14.39 27.23 19.60
N GLU A 138 14.27 27.74 18.38
CA GLU A 138 14.44 29.16 18.03
C GLU A 138 13.38 30.03 18.72
N ALA A 139 12.12 29.60 18.77
CA ALA A 139 11.05 30.30 19.49
C ALA A 139 11.27 30.29 21.02
N VAL A 140 11.77 29.19 21.58
CA VAL A 140 12.13 29.07 23.01
C VAL A 140 13.34 29.95 23.34
N GLU A 141 14.38 29.95 22.50
CA GLU A 141 15.57 30.79 22.67
C GLU A 141 15.26 32.28 22.45
N LEU A 142 14.43 32.64 21.46
CA LEU A 142 13.90 34.01 21.30
C LEU A 142 13.11 34.44 22.54
N GLY A 143 12.26 33.56 23.06
CA GLY A 143 11.53 33.81 24.32
C GLY A 143 12.47 34.06 25.50
N ARG A 144 13.57 33.29 25.62
CA ARG A 144 14.60 33.49 26.64
C ARG A 144 15.35 34.81 26.46
N LEU A 145 15.79 35.10 25.23
CA LEU A 145 16.54 36.32 24.88
C LEU A 145 15.76 37.61 25.20
N PHE A 146 14.43 37.57 25.12
CA PHE A 146 13.57 38.72 25.41
C PHE A 146 12.81 38.58 26.73
N ALA A 147 13.36 37.85 27.70
CA ALA A 147 12.82 37.73 29.07
C ALA A 147 11.35 37.26 29.17
N GLY A 148 10.91 36.44 28.20
CA GLY A 148 9.55 35.91 28.10
C GLY A 148 8.58 36.82 27.31
N LEU A 149 9.05 37.92 26.72
CA LEU A 149 8.22 38.74 25.84
C LEU A 149 7.87 37.96 24.56
N PRO A 150 6.63 38.10 24.04
CA PRO A 150 6.18 37.41 22.83
C PRO A 150 6.75 38.10 21.59
N VAL A 151 8.03 37.89 21.34
CA VAL A 151 8.77 38.48 20.22
C VAL A 151 8.87 37.49 19.08
N SER A 152 8.49 37.92 17.88
CA SER A 152 8.79 37.20 16.65
C SER A 152 9.71 38.01 15.75
N VAL A 153 10.49 37.30 14.93
CA VAL A 153 11.49 37.90 14.05
C VAL A 153 11.29 37.37 12.63
N THR A 154 11.43 38.24 11.64
CA THR A 154 11.39 37.86 10.23
C THR A 154 12.65 38.37 9.53
N PRO A 155 13.64 37.49 9.25
CA PRO A 155 14.82 37.87 8.50
C PRO A 155 14.50 37.99 7.00
N HIS A 156 15.07 39.01 6.36
CA HIS A 156 14.99 39.22 4.91
C HIS A 156 16.40 39.40 4.35
N GLN A 157 16.69 38.79 3.21
CA GLN A 157 17.91 39.08 2.45
C GLN A 157 17.70 40.38 1.66
N VAL A 158 18.53 41.38 1.90
CA VAL A 158 18.49 42.66 1.19
C VAL A 158 19.82 42.91 0.49
N THR A 159 19.75 43.35 -0.76
CA THR A 159 20.93 43.72 -1.56
C THR A 159 20.96 45.24 -1.70
N ASN A 160 22.08 45.87 -1.38
CA ASN A 160 22.24 47.32 -1.56
C ASN A 160 22.61 47.68 -3.01
N GLU A 161 22.68 48.97 -3.29
CA GLU A 161 23.10 49.54 -4.58
C GLU A 161 24.55 49.19 -4.99
N TYR A 162 25.36 48.68 -4.05
CA TYR A 162 26.74 48.22 -4.26
C TYR A 162 26.83 46.70 -4.40
N ASN A 163 25.73 45.99 -4.64
CA ASN A 163 25.65 44.52 -4.76
C ASN A 163 26.16 43.75 -3.53
N THR A 164 26.16 44.38 -2.35
CA THR A 164 26.39 43.68 -1.09
C THR A 164 25.06 43.17 -0.54
N THR A 165 24.98 41.87 -0.29
CA THR A 165 23.82 41.22 0.33
C THR A 165 24.02 41.08 1.83
N PHE A 166 23.05 41.52 2.62
CA PHE A 166 23.04 41.35 4.08
C PHE A 166 21.66 40.91 4.57
N THR A 167 21.62 40.20 5.69
CA THR A 167 20.39 39.79 6.35
C THR A 167 19.86 40.94 7.21
N ARG A 168 18.65 41.41 6.96
CA ARG A 168 17.94 42.39 7.80
C ARG A 168 16.81 41.73 8.58
N CYS A 169 16.82 41.87 9.91
CA CYS A 169 15.78 41.32 10.78
C CYS A 169 14.71 42.36 11.11
N PHE A 170 13.44 42.02 10.91
CA PHE A 170 12.28 42.80 11.36
C PHE A 170 11.70 42.15 12.61
N TYR A 171 11.49 42.94 13.66
CA TYR A 171 11.03 42.47 14.97
C TYR A 171 9.58 42.86 15.21
N TYR A 172 8.85 41.98 15.86
CA TYR A 172 7.46 42.19 16.22
C TYR A 172 7.24 41.81 17.69
N LEU A 173 6.60 42.69 18.45
CA LEU A 173 6.17 42.42 19.82
C LEU A 173 4.67 42.17 19.83
N ALA A 174 4.25 40.97 20.24
CA ALA A 174 2.84 40.54 20.20
C ALA A 174 2.20 40.78 18.81
N GLY A 175 2.95 40.52 17.74
CA GLY A 175 2.52 40.71 16.35
C GLY A 175 2.57 42.15 15.82
N LYS A 176 2.99 43.15 16.61
CA LYS A 176 3.13 44.54 16.17
C LYS A 176 4.58 44.88 15.84
N PHE A 177 4.81 45.48 14.67
CA PHE A 177 6.15 45.89 14.25
C PHE A 177 6.74 46.87 15.25
N THR A 178 7.84 46.47 15.90
CA THR A 178 8.42 47.19 17.03
C THR A 178 9.94 47.20 16.91
N PRO A 179 10.61 48.36 17.00
CA PRO A 179 12.07 48.42 16.95
C PRO A 179 12.72 47.57 18.06
N LEU A 180 13.81 46.87 17.73
CA LEU A 180 14.54 46.01 18.69
C LEU A 180 14.92 46.76 19.97
N SER A 181 15.36 48.01 19.86
CA SER A 181 15.73 48.86 21.01
C SER A 181 14.59 49.06 22.00
N VAL A 182 13.36 49.19 21.50
CA VAL A 182 12.15 49.34 22.35
C VAL A 182 11.84 48.02 23.06
N ILE A 183 11.98 46.89 22.37
CA ILE A 183 11.78 45.55 22.94
C ILE A 183 12.81 45.28 24.04
N MET A 184 14.09 45.60 23.80
CA MET A 184 15.15 45.43 24.79
C MET A 184 14.93 46.31 26.02
N ALA A 185 14.54 47.58 25.84
CA ALA A 185 14.22 48.47 26.95
C ALA A 185 13.05 47.94 27.81
N ALA A 186 12.04 47.34 27.17
CA ALA A 186 10.93 46.70 27.87
C ALA A 186 11.38 45.45 28.65
N ALA A 187 12.23 44.61 28.06
CA ALA A 187 12.80 43.43 28.71
C ALA A 187 13.64 43.82 29.95
N ASP A 188 14.51 44.83 29.83
CA ASP A 188 15.34 45.33 30.92
C ASP A 188 14.52 45.95 32.06
N LYS A 189 13.38 46.56 31.75
CA LYS A 189 12.47 47.09 32.76
C LYS A 189 11.79 45.95 33.53
N LEU A 190 11.27 44.95 32.82
CA LEU A 190 10.62 43.79 33.43
C LEU A 190 11.58 42.94 34.28
N ALA A 191 12.86 42.87 33.89
CA ALA A 191 13.89 42.22 34.69
C ALA A 191 14.12 42.96 36.02
N ARG A 192 14.25 44.29 35.99
CA ARG A 192 14.39 45.12 37.20
C ARG A 192 13.18 45.04 38.12
N GLU A 193 11.97 45.08 37.57
CA GLU A 193 10.73 44.92 38.35
C GLU A 193 10.65 43.55 39.06
N LYS A 194 11.29 42.50 38.52
CA LYS A 194 11.39 41.18 39.16
C LYS A 194 12.47 41.11 40.25
N GLU A 195 13.52 41.91 40.15
CA GLU A 195 14.59 41.98 41.16
C GLU A 195 14.19 42.85 42.36
N GLU A 196 13.27 43.81 42.16
CA GLU A 196 12.74 44.69 43.20
C GLU A 196 11.50 44.12 43.94
N ALA A 197 11.00 42.95 43.52
CA ALA A 197 9.83 42.24 44.10
C ALA A 197 10.25 41.09 45.01
#